data_AF-A0A353Y0F9-F1
#
_entry.id   AF-A0A353Y0F9-F1
#
_cell.length_a   1.000
_cell.length_b   1.000
_cell.length_c   1.000
_cell.angle_alpha   90.00
_cell.angle_beta   90.00
_cell.angle_gamma   90.00
#
_symmetry.space_group_name_H-M   'P 1'
#
loop_
_entity.id
_entity.type
_entity.pdbx_description
1 polymer ?
#
loop_
_entity_poly.entity_id
_entity_poly.type
_entity_poly.pdbx_seq_one_letter_code
_entity_poly.pdbx_strand_id
1 'polypeptide(L)'
;GYLYDDPDTGIFRSRFSREQLEQIDQQRGREVAKILDRSIHDDGYSQFMSIYTVVRDAYVHEAGVHLFRRKKYFDRAQKKSEKQGEYYSIALWENRILQKYFPTALNNSRHRWSPEMESEVTDNASKYPEYESAVSEGIITRFKEGQVMSIFAFAILLMVFIGARLSGFRREN
;
A
#
# COMPACT_ATOMS: atom_id res chain seq x y z
N GLY A 1 -9.53 -4.84 -2.80
CA GLY A 1 -8.40 -5.31 -1.99
C GLY A 1 -8.86 -5.51 -0.56
N TYR A 2 -7.92 -5.58 0.38
CA TYR A 2 -8.15 -5.92 1.78
C TYR A 2 -7.80 -4.73 2.66
N LEU A 3 -8.67 -4.43 3.62
CA LEU A 3 -8.42 -3.45 4.67
C LEU A 3 -7.99 -4.22 5.92
N TYR A 4 -6.81 -3.89 6.42
CA TYR A 4 -6.28 -4.41 7.67
C TYR A 4 -6.45 -3.31 8.72
N ASP A 5 -7.07 -3.69 9.83
CA ASP A 5 -7.15 -2.89 11.05
C ASP A 5 -6.50 -3.76 12.14
N ASP A 6 -5.26 -3.42 12.47
CA ASP A 6 -4.37 -4.25 13.24
C ASP A 6 -3.72 -3.41 14.35
N PRO A 7 -3.86 -3.79 15.63
CA PRO A 7 -3.36 -2.98 16.74
C PRO A 7 -1.84 -2.79 16.70
N ASP A 8 -1.11 -3.70 16.05
CA ASP A 8 0.35 -3.63 15.98
C ASP A 8 0.83 -2.79 14.79
N THR A 9 0.01 -2.63 13.74
CA THR A 9 0.41 -1.94 12.49
C THR A 9 -0.45 -0.76 12.09
N GLY A 10 -1.52 -0.48 12.84
CA GLY A 10 -2.54 0.48 12.47
C GLY A 10 -3.40 -0.01 11.30
N ILE A 11 -4.00 0.93 10.59
CA ILE A 11 -4.85 0.65 9.45
C ILE A 11 -4.03 0.73 8.16
N PHE A 12 -4.09 -0.28 7.30
CA PHE A 12 -3.51 -0.21 5.96
C PHE A 12 -4.31 -1.03 4.95
N ARG A 13 -4.05 -0.79 3.66
CA ARG A 13 -4.69 -1.51 2.56
C ARG A 13 -3.66 -2.30 1.78
N SER A 14 -4.03 -3.51 1.38
CA SER A 14 -3.24 -4.32 0.45
C SER A 14 -4.12 -4.92 -0.64
N ARG A 15 -3.52 -5.25 -1.79
CA ARG A 15 -4.16 -6.06 -2.83
C ARG A 15 -4.26 -7.53 -2.45
N PHE A 16 -3.50 -7.96 -1.45
CA PHE A 16 -3.35 -9.34 -1.05
C PHE A 16 -4.06 -9.63 0.27
N SER A 17 -4.64 -10.83 0.39
CA SER A 17 -5.07 -11.37 1.67
C SER A 17 -3.86 -11.69 2.54
N ARG A 18 -4.09 -12.00 3.81
CA ARG A 18 -3.01 -12.31 4.75
C ARG A 18 -2.25 -13.55 4.31
N GLU A 19 -2.99 -14.59 3.91
CA GLU A 19 -2.43 -15.85 3.44
C GLU A 19 -1.62 -15.64 2.15
N GLN A 20 -2.08 -14.76 1.26
CA GLN A 20 -1.34 -14.41 0.05
C GLN A 20 -0.05 -13.67 0.37
N LEU A 21 -0.07 -12.70 1.31
CA LEU A 21 1.14 -12.00 1.75
C LEU A 21 2.15 -12.98 2.34
N GLU A 22 1.71 -13.87 3.23
CA GLU A 22 2.55 -14.88 3.86
C GLU A 22 3.16 -15.83 2.81
N GLN A 23 2.34 -16.35 1.88
CA GLN A 23 2.81 -17.26 0.83
C GLN A 23 3.80 -16.58 -0.13
N ILE A 24 3.48 -15.38 -0.61
CA ILE A 24 4.33 -14.65 -1.56
C ILE A 24 5.64 -14.24 -0.88
N ASP A 25 5.60 -13.76 0.36
CA ASP A 25 6.82 -13.37 1.08
C ASP A 25 7.73 -14.57 1.35
N GLN A 26 7.17 -15.73 1.71
CA GLN A 26 7.96 -16.96 1.88
C GLN A 26 8.62 -17.40 0.57
N GLN A 27 7.90 -17.32 -0.55
CA GLN A 27 8.39 -17.78 -1.85
C GLN A 27 9.38 -16.80 -2.49
N ARG A 28 9.07 -15.50 -2.43
CA ARG A 28 9.76 -14.45 -3.20
C ARG A 28 10.47 -13.42 -2.33
N GLY A 29 10.31 -13.40 -1.02
CA GLY A 29 10.84 -12.35 -0.16
C GLY A 29 12.33 -12.10 -0.35
N ARG A 30 13.15 -13.15 -0.50
CA ARG A 30 14.60 -13.00 -0.77
C ARG A 30 14.92 -12.40 -2.14
N GLU A 31 14.13 -12.69 -3.17
CA GLU A 31 14.23 -12.07 -4.49
C GLU A 31 13.91 -10.57 -4.37
N VAL A 32 12.81 -10.27 -3.70
CA VAL A 32 12.31 -8.90 -3.48
C VAL A 32 13.27 -8.08 -2.65
N ALA A 33 13.90 -8.67 -1.62
CA ALA A 33 14.95 -8.02 -0.83
C ALA A 33 16.08 -7.47 -1.73
N LYS A 34 16.55 -8.28 -2.69
CA LYS A 34 17.59 -7.86 -3.65
C LYS A 34 17.12 -6.75 -4.58
N ILE A 35 15.84 -6.74 -4.94
CA ILE A 35 15.23 -5.66 -5.73
C ILE A 35 15.24 -4.37 -4.91
N LEU A 36 14.71 -4.41 -3.69
CA LEU A 36 14.67 -3.25 -2.78
C LEU A 36 16.08 -2.70 -2.50
N ASP A 37 17.07 -3.58 -2.32
CA ASP A 37 18.46 -3.19 -2.13
C ASP A 37 19.06 -2.41 -3.30
N ARG A 38 18.64 -2.71 -4.53
CA ARG A 38 19.14 -2.04 -5.75
C ARG A 38 18.39 -0.75 -6.05
N SER A 39 17.12 -0.69 -5.70
CA SER A 39 16.23 0.38 -6.14
C SER A 39 16.18 1.60 -5.22
N ILE A 40 16.70 1.50 -3.99
CA ILE A 40 16.56 2.55 -2.98
C ILE A 40 17.90 3.25 -2.77
N HIS A 41 18.28 4.08 -3.75
CA HIS A 41 19.35 5.07 -3.68
C HIS A 41 18.77 6.43 -4.03
N ASP A 42 19.07 7.47 -3.25
CA ASP A 42 18.64 8.89 -3.30
C ASP A 42 17.46 9.25 -4.23
N ASP A 43 17.63 9.23 -5.56
CA ASP A 43 16.60 9.59 -6.56
C ASP A 43 15.73 8.42 -7.06
N GLY A 44 15.87 7.25 -6.45
CA GLY A 44 15.39 5.96 -6.95
C GLY A 44 13.89 5.73 -6.85
N TYR A 45 13.12 6.58 -6.16
CA TYR A 45 11.67 6.38 -6.01
C TYR A 45 10.93 6.44 -7.35
N SER A 46 11.18 7.48 -8.16
CA SER A 46 10.51 7.63 -9.45
C SER A 46 10.88 6.51 -10.42
N GLN A 47 12.15 6.08 -10.39
CA GLN A 47 12.62 4.96 -11.20
C GLN A 47 12.05 3.63 -10.72
N PHE A 48 11.99 3.42 -9.40
CA PHE A 48 11.36 2.24 -8.82
C PHE A 48 9.88 2.17 -9.21
N MET A 49 9.16 3.29 -9.15
CA MET A 49 7.75 3.38 -9.53
C MET A 49 7.50 3.18 -11.03
N SER A 50 8.45 3.52 -11.91
CA SER A 50 8.32 3.26 -13.34
C SER A 50 8.60 1.80 -13.70
N ILE A 51 9.50 1.14 -12.96
CA ILE A 51 9.87 -0.26 -13.20
C ILE A 51 8.86 -1.21 -12.53
N TYR A 52 8.55 -1.00 -11.26
CA TYR A 52 7.70 -1.87 -10.45
C TYR A 52 6.35 -1.22 -10.24
N THR A 53 5.54 -1.25 -11.29
CA THR A 53 4.14 -0.84 -11.23
C THR A 53 3.28 -1.93 -10.63
N VAL A 54 2.08 -1.57 -10.17
CA VAL A 54 1.07 -2.54 -9.68
C VAL A 54 0.79 -3.66 -10.70
N VAL A 55 0.74 -3.32 -12.00
CA VAL A 55 0.46 -4.29 -13.07
C VAL A 55 1.62 -5.25 -13.28
N ARG A 56 2.86 -4.76 -13.16
CA ARG A 56 4.06 -5.55 -13.42
C ARG A 56 4.43 -6.44 -12.24
N ASP A 57 4.42 -5.89 -11.02
CA ASP A 57 4.69 -6.65 -9.80
C ASP A 57 4.08 -5.94 -8.59
N ALA A 58 2.83 -6.28 -8.28
CA ALA A 58 2.09 -5.67 -7.17
C ALA A 58 2.75 -5.89 -5.80
N TYR A 59 3.41 -7.03 -5.59
CA TYR A 59 4.03 -7.34 -4.30
C TYR A 59 5.30 -6.50 -4.08
N VAL A 60 6.18 -6.44 -5.09
CA VAL A 60 7.35 -5.56 -5.06
C VAL A 60 6.90 -4.10 -4.90
N HIS A 61 5.88 -3.69 -5.66
CA HIS A 61 5.34 -2.34 -5.59
C HIS A 61 4.89 -1.98 -4.16
N GLU A 62 4.03 -2.81 -3.55
CA GLU A 62 3.52 -2.53 -2.19
C GLU A 62 4.65 -2.50 -1.14
N ALA A 63 5.51 -3.52 -1.12
CA ALA A 63 6.65 -3.56 -0.20
C ALA A 63 7.57 -2.34 -0.36
N GLY A 64 7.86 -1.97 -1.61
CA GLY A 64 8.68 -0.80 -1.91
C GLY A 64 8.04 0.50 -1.49
N VAL A 65 6.76 0.74 -1.77
CA VAL A 65 6.09 2.01 -1.39
C VAL A 65 6.08 2.19 0.12
N HIS A 66 5.78 1.14 0.90
CA HIS A 66 5.91 1.18 2.36
C HIS A 66 7.34 1.54 2.78
N LEU A 67 8.34 0.91 2.17
CA LEU A 67 9.74 1.15 2.47
C LEU A 67 10.21 2.58 2.13
N PHE A 68 9.80 3.11 0.98
CA PHE A 68 10.09 4.49 0.59
C PHE A 68 9.39 5.51 1.49
N ARG A 69 8.13 5.24 1.87
CA ARG A 69 7.40 6.09 2.80
C ARG A 69 8.09 6.11 4.16
N ARG A 70 8.43 4.94 4.71
CA ARG A 70 9.23 4.80 5.94
C ARG A 70 10.50 5.65 5.89
N LYS A 71 11.32 5.47 4.85
CA LYS A 71 12.58 6.22 4.67
C LYS A 71 12.35 7.73 4.59
N LYS A 72 11.43 8.16 3.73
CA LYS A 72 11.10 9.58 3.54
C LYS A 72 10.72 10.27 4.85
N TYR A 73 9.93 9.60 5.69
CA TYR A 73 9.49 10.18 6.96
C TYR A 73 10.57 10.11 8.05
N PHE A 74 11.38 9.06 8.08
CA PHE A 74 12.59 9.02 8.91
C PHE A 74 13.54 10.19 8.57
N ASP A 75 13.86 10.38 7.29
CA ASP A 75 14.74 11.46 6.82
C ASP A 75 14.15 12.85 7.13
N ARG A 76 12.82 12.99 7.14
CA ARG A 76 12.15 14.23 7.57
C ARG A 76 12.22 14.45 9.07
N ALA A 77 12.08 13.39 9.87
CA ALA A 77 12.20 13.46 11.32
C ALA A 77 13.62 13.89 11.75
N GLN A 78 14.64 13.41 11.02
CA GLN A 78 16.04 13.77 11.27
C GLN A 78 16.35 15.26 11.03
N LYS A 79 15.52 15.98 10.27
CA LYS A 79 15.65 17.43 10.07
C LYS A 79 15.18 18.27 11.26
N LYS A 80 14.72 17.65 12.36
CA LYS A 80 14.36 18.29 13.64
C LYS A 80 13.39 19.47 13.49
N SER A 81 12.23 19.22 12.89
CA SER A 81 11.14 20.20 12.82
C SER A 81 10.14 20.04 13.97
N GLU A 82 9.20 20.97 14.09
CA GLU A 82 8.06 20.87 15.04
C GLU A 82 7.21 19.60 14.85
N LYS A 83 7.25 18.99 13.65
CA LYS A 83 6.55 17.75 13.31
C LYS A 83 7.41 16.49 13.49
N GLN A 84 8.57 16.60 14.13
CA GLN A 84 9.51 15.49 14.27
C GLN A 84 8.85 14.23 14.84
N GLY A 85 8.09 14.35 15.93
CA GLY A 85 7.43 13.19 16.54
C GLY A 85 6.38 12.54 15.65
N GLU A 86 5.64 13.32 14.86
CA GLU A 86 4.70 12.81 13.86
C GLU A 86 5.44 12.04 12.77
N TYR A 87 6.55 12.57 12.27
CA TYR A 87 7.36 11.92 11.25
C TYR A 87 8.00 10.63 11.74
N TYR A 88 8.51 10.59 12.98
CA TYR A 88 8.96 9.35 13.60
C TYR A 88 7.82 8.35 13.75
N SER A 89 6.62 8.80 14.13
CA SER A 89 5.45 7.92 14.24
C SER A 89 5.10 7.27 12.91
N ILE A 90 5.06 8.05 11.82
CA ILE A 90 4.77 7.53 10.48
C ILE A 90 5.84 6.52 10.07
N ALA A 91 7.12 6.83 10.27
CA ALA A 91 8.20 5.89 9.97
C ALA A 91 8.09 4.60 10.80
N LEU A 92 7.76 4.71 12.09
CA LEU A 92 7.58 3.55 12.97
C LEU A 92 6.46 2.63 12.48
N TRP A 93 5.28 3.18 12.19
CA TRP A 93 4.14 2.38 11.75
C TRP A 93 4.38 1.71 10.40
N GLU A 94 4.97 2.42 9.44
CA GLU A 94 5.39 1.83 8.16
C GLU A 94 6.40 0.69 8.35
N ASN A 95 7.33 0.84 9.31
CA ASN A 95 8.26 -0.23 9.65
C ASN A 95 7.56 -1.47 10.23
N ARG A 96 6.56 -1.28 11.10
CA ARG A 96 5.77 -2.38 11.68
C ARG A 96 4.96 -3.12 10.62
N ILE A 97 4.37 -2.41 9.65
CA ILE A 97 3.72 -3.05 8.49
C ILE A 97 4.72 -3.94 7.75
N LEU A 98 5.92 -3.42 7.44
CA LEU A 98 6.98 -4.19 6.77
C LEU A 98 7.43 -5.41 7.59
N GLN A 99 7.63 -5.25 8.90
CA GLN A 99 8.04 -6.34 9.79
C GLN A 99 6.98 -7.45 9.86
N LYS A 100 5.69 -7.10 9.88
CA LYS A 100 4.60 -8.07 10.06
C LYS A 100 4.17 -8.74 8.75
N TYR A 101 4.08 -7.98 7.66
CA TYR A 101 3.47 -8.43 6.39
C TYR A 101 4.48 -8.68 5.27
N PHE A 102 5.73 -8.22 5.42
CA PHE A 102 6.82 -8.43 4.45
C PHE A 102 8.12 -8.91 5.13
N PRO A 103 8.08 -9.82 6.13
CA PRO A 103 9.21 -10.11 7.01
C PRO A 103 10.43 -10.65 6.28
N THR A 104 10.26 -11.58 5.34
CA THR A 104 11.37 -12.20 4.59
C THR A 104 12.01 -11.18 3.67
N ALA A 105 11.22 -10.38 2.96
CA ALA A 105 11.71 -9.30 2.14
C ALA A 105 12.49 -8.26 2.95
N LEU A 106 11.97 -7.81 4.09
CA LEU A 106 12.65 -6.83 4.94
C LEU A 106 13.93 -7.42 5.54
N ASN A 107 13.85 -8.60 6.17
CA ASN A 107 14.96 -9.17 6.95
C ASN A 107 16.15 -9.61 6.11
N ASN A 108 15.94 -9.88 4.81
CA ASN A 108 17.02 -10.21 3.88
C ASN A 108 17.52 -8.99 3.07
N SER A 109 16.97 -7.80 3.31
CA SER A 109 17.42 -6.55 2.69
C SER A 109 18.39 -5.79 3.59
N ARG A 110 19.18 -4.90 3.00
CA ARG A 110 20.03 -3.92 3.71
C ARG A 110 19.23 -2.83 4.41
N HIS A 111 17.90 -2.81 4.21
CA HIS A 111 17.00 -1.79 4.75
C HIS A 111 16.39 -2.17 6.10
N ARG A 112 16.73 -3.32 6.67
CA ARG A 112 16.36 -3.65 8.04
C ARG A 112 16.93 -2.62 9.01
N TRP A 113 16.11 -2.09 9.90
CA TRP A 113 16.58 -1.20 10.96
C TRP A 113 17.48 -1.95 11.94
N SER A 114 18.50 -1.27 12.45
CA SER A 114 19.27 -1.77 13.59
C SER A 114 18.49 -1.54 14.88
N PRO A 115 18.80 -2.28 15.97
CA PRO A 115 18.16 -2.06 17.27
C PRO A 115 18.26 -0.62 17.76
N GLU A 116 19.38 0.06 17.49
CA GLU A 116 19.62 1.44 17.89
C GLU A 116 18.68 2.40 17.14
N MET A 117 18.51 2.19 15.83
CA MET A 117 17.58 2.98 15.02
C MET A 117 16.13 2.74 15.45
N GLU A 118 15.77 1.50 15.78
CA GLU A 118 14.43 1.16 16.26
C GLU A 118 14.13 1.82 17.60
N SER A 119 15.09 1.84 18.53
CA SER A 119 14.98 2.59 19.80
C SER A 119 14.84 4.09 19.54
N GLU A 120 15.71 4.68 18.72
CA GLU A 120 15.67 6.11 18.39
C GLU A 120 14.28 6.51 17.88
N VAL A 121 13.77 5.78 16.89
CA VAL A 121 12.46 6.09 16.30
C VAL A 121 11.34 5.91 17.33
N THR A 122 11.39 4.86 18.14
CA THR A 122 10.37 4.57 19.14
C THR A 122 10.34 5.63 20.24
N ASP A 123 11.51 6.05 20.73
CA ASP A 123 11.66 7.01 21.83
C ASP A 123 11.21 8.42 21.41
N ASN A 124 11.32 8.74 20.12
CA ASN A 124 10.97 10.05 19.57
C ASN A 124 9.60 10.09 18.88
N ALA A 125 8.91 8.95 18.71
CA ALA A 125 7.57 8.93 18.15
C ALA A 125 6.55 9.60 19.08
N SER A 126 5.60 10.33 18.50
CA SER A 126 4.45 10.88 19.23
C SER A 126 3.63 9.75 19.84
N LYS A 127 3.18 9.95 21.08
CA LYS A 127 2.29 9.00 21.76
C LYS A 127 0.94 8.96 21.06
N TYR A 128 0.68 7.86 20.35
CA TYR A 128 -0.63 7.43 19.85
C TYR A 128 -1.37 8.33 18.85
N PRO A 129 -0.85 8.56 17.64
CA PRO A 129 -1.76 8.77 16.52
C PRO A 129 -2.38 7.44 16.10
N GLU A 130 -3.71 7.36 16.04
CA GLU A 130 -4.37 6.37 15.17
C GLU A 130 -3.76 6.54 13.77
N TYR A 131 -3.07 5.49 13.30
CA TYR A 131 -2.34 5.57 12.04
C TYR A 131 -3.08 4.84 10.94
N GLU A 132 -3.37 5.56 9.87
CA GLU A 132 -3.79 4.99 8.60
C GLU A 132 -2.70 5.23 7.56
N SER A 133 -2.14 4.14 7.03
CA SER A 133 -1.18 4.19 5.95
C SER A 133 -1.83 4.70 4.67
N ALA A 134 -1.24 5.75 4.09
CA ALA A 134 -1.62 6.25 2.77
C ALA A 134 -1.15 5.33 1.62
N VAL A 135 -0.33 4.31 1.91
CA VAL A 135 0.04 3.31 0.90
C VAL A 135 -1.21 2.57 0.47
N SER A 136 -1.44 2.53 -0.84
CA SER A 136 -2.60 1.86 -1.43
C SER A 136 -3.97 2.42 -1.00
N GLU A 137 -4.04 3.69 -0.58
CA GLU A 137 -5.29 4.36 -0.15
C GLU A 137 -6.40 4.28 -1.22
N GLY A 138 -6.03 4.33 -2.50
CA GLY A 138 -6.98 4.22 -3.62
C GLY A 138 -7.57 2.82 -3.85
N ILE A 139 -7.19 1.80 -3.07
CA ILE A 139 -7.81 0.47 -3.17
C ILE A 139 -9.21 0.50 -2.58
N ILE A 140 -10.20 0.15 -3.40
CA ILE A 140 -11.55 -0.14 -2.93
C ILE A 140 -11.52 -1.47 -2.14
N THR A 141 -11.82 -1.41 -0.85
CA THR A 141 -11.88 -2.57 0.06
C THR A 141 -13.29 -2.99 0.44
N ARG A 142 -14.28 -2.11 0.25
CA ARG A 142 -15.70 -2.39 0.44
C ARG A 142 -16.53 -1.66 -0.61
N PHE A 143 -17.52 -2.33 -1.18
CA PHE A 143 -18.62 -1.69 -1.89
C PHE A 143 -19.85 -1.69 -0.99
N LYS A 144 -20.58 -0.58 -0.92
CA LYS A 144 -21.89 -0.60 -0.26
C LYS A 144 -22.89 -1.33 -1.16
N GLU A 145 -23.74 -2.19 -0.59
CA GLU A 145 -24.76 -2.96 -1.32
C GLU A 145 -25.64 -2.04 -2.19
N GLY A 146 -26.05 -0.89 -1.66
CA GLY A 146 -26.78 0.13 -2.41
C GLY A 146 -26.04 0.67 -3.63
N GLN A 147 -24.71 0.83 -3.58
CA GLN A 147 -23.92 1.27 -4.74
C GLN A 147 -23.90 0.21 -5.84
N VAL A 148 -23.76 -1.06 -5.47
CA VAL A 148 -23.81 -2.19 -6.42
C VAL A 148 -25.18 -2.23 -7.09
N MET A 149 -26.26 -2.15 -6.29
CA MET A 149 -27.63 -2.12 -6.80
C MET A 149 -27.89 -0.95 -7.75
N SER A 150 -27.39 0.26 -7.44
CA SER A 150 -27.53 1.43 -8.32
C SER A 150 -26.78 1.25 -9.64
N ILE A 151 -25.57 0.69 -9.63
CA ILE A 151 -24.81 0.43 -10.85
C ILE A 151 -25.54 -0.59 -11.74
N PHE A 152 -26.05 -1.68 -11.14
CA PHE A 152 -26.84 -2.67 -11.88
C PHE A 152 -28.12 -2.07 -12.46
N ALA A 153 -28.88 -1.29 -11.67
CA ALA A 153 -30.08 -0.63 -12.15
C ALA A 153 -29.79 0.33 -13.32
N PHE A 154 -28.70 1.09 -13.25
CA PHE A 154 -28.27 1.96 -14.33
C PHE A 154 -27.86 1.19 -15.58
N ALA A 155 -27.11 0.10 -15.44
CA ALA A 155 -26.71 -0.75 -16.57
C ALA A 155 -27.92 -1.38 -17.28
N ILE A 156 -28.93 -1.83 -16.51
CA ILE A 156 -30.19 -2.34 -17.06
C ILE A 156 -30.94 -1.24 -17.81
N LEU A 157 -31.09 -0.05 -17.22
CA LEU A 157 -31.73 1.09 -17.88
C LEU A 157 -31.02 1.49 -19.18
N LEU A 158 -29.68 1.50 -19.18
CA LEU A 158 -28.88 1.76 -20.37
C LEU A 158 -29.14 0.72 -21.47
N MET A 159 -29.16 -0.57 -21.11
CA MET A 159 -29.46 -1.65 -22.05
C MET A 159 -30.88 -1.56 -22.61
N VAL A 160 -31.88 -1.25 -21.77
CA VAL A 160 -33.27 -1.04 -22.21
C VAL A 160 -33.35 0.16 -23.17
N PHE A 161 -32.66 1.25 -22.85
CA PHE A 161 -32.62 2.44 -23.70
C PHE A 161 -31.97 2.17 -25.07
N ILE A 162 -30.83 1.47 -25.08
CA ILE A 162 -30.16 1.05 -26.32
C ILE A 162 -31.04 0.10 -27.13
N GLY A 163 -31.67 -0.89 -26.46
CA GLY A 163 -32.60 -1.82 -27.10
C GLY A 163 -33.79 -1.10 -27.74
N ALA A 164 -34.41 -0.16 -27.02
CA ALA A 164 -35.50 0.66 -27.53
C ALA A 164 -35.09 1.48 -28.77
N ARG A 165 -33.89 2.10 -28.73
CA ARG A 165 -33.32 2.84 -29.88
C ARG A 165 -33.09 1.94 -31.10
N LEU A 166 -32.53 0.75 -30.91
CA LEU A 166 -32.28 -0.20 -31.99
C LEU A 166 -33.57 -0.77 -32.58
N SER A 167 -34.59 -1.03 -31.76
CA SER A 167 -35.90 -1.50 -32.23
C SER A 167 -36.70 -0.42 -32.97
N GLY A 168 -36.55 0.86 -32.61
CA GLY A 168 -37.15 1.97 -33.35
C GLY A 168 -36.56 2.11 -34.74
N PHE A 169 -35.23 2.00 -34.87
CA PHE A 169 -34.52 2.10 -36.15
C PHE A 169 -34.84 0.96 -37.14
N ARG A 170 -35.29 -0.20 -36.63
CA ARG A 170 -35.66 -1.38 -37.44
C ARG A 170 -37.11 -1.36 -37.94
N ARG A 171 -37.93 -0.43 -37.46
CA ARG A 171 -39.33 -0.24 -37.90
C ARG A 171 -39.51 0.81 -38.99
N GLU A 172 -38.47 1.61 -39.26
CA GLU A 172 -38.49 2.69 -40.27
C GLU A 172 -37.75 2.32 -41.58
N ASN A 173 -37.19 1.11 -41.68
CA ASN A 173 -36.69 0.49 -42.92
C ASN A 173 -37.56 -0.71 -43.29
#